data_AF-A0A5C9B4R9-F1
#
_entry.id   AF-A0A5C9B4R9-F1
#
_cell.length_a   1.000
_cell.length_b   1.000
_cell.length_c   1.000
_cell.angle_alpha   90.00
_cell.angle_beta   90.00
_cell.angle_gamma   90.00
#
_symmetry.space_group_name_H-M   'P 1'
#
loop_
_entity.id
_entity.type
_entity.pdbx_description
1 polymer ?
#
loop_
_entity_poly.entity_id
_entity_poly.type
_entity_poly.pdbx_seq_one_letter_code
_entity_poly.pdbx_strand_id
1 'polypeptide(L)'
;TAQPLKLHALDDLKVETDGGVQWEAQKKDGSFLAKGPNPATATHTITGKTTVANVTALRLDVLADKSLPASGPGRVAHGNFVLNEMIVEVSPTPDFANARKLDFAGAKADFEQVDRPWKAAGVIDGKEETGWAIAPQFGKDHWAIFGLKEPLAVDGSVFIRIQLRQLYGQQHTIGRFKLSLQTGIEPSITLPENIQKLLAVKLDQRSAEQKQQLLDYFSSLEPATKNLVKQLDDLKKKESPKPELTVRVVLQRTKDPRKTFVFRRGEFLEPLTEQEVVPAGFSTLPPMTPRDEKTAMADRLDLARWLVSPEDPPSMTSASAANGRLIRNCSIGWRRSLWANLE
;
A
#
# COMPACT_ATOMS: atom_id res chain seq x y z
N THR A 1 -12.50 -2.68 11.48
CA THR A 1 -11.62 -3.30 12.50
C THR A 1 -11.04 -4.57 11.91
N ALA A 2 -9.72 -4.69 11.82
CA ALA A 2 -9.11 -5.94 11.33
C ALA A 2 -9.53 -7.08 12.26
N GLN A 3 -10.22 -8.09 11.73
CA GLN A 3 -10.60 -9.25 12.53
C GLN A 3 -9.31 -10.01 12.90
N PRO A 4 -9.09 -10.34 14.18
CA PRO A 4 -7.91 -11.10 14.58
C PRO A 4 -7.94 -12.47 13.91
N LEU A 5 -6.75 -12.98 13.57
CA LEU A 5 -6.59 -14.29 12.98
C LEU A 5 -7.15 -15.36 13.93
N LYS A 6 -8.08 -16.17 13.44
CA LYS A 6 -8.68 -17.28 14.19
C LYS A 6 -8.68 -18.54 13.34
N LEU A 7 -8.36 -19.66 13.98
CA LEU A 7 -8.44 -20.99 13.39
C LEU A 7 -9.72 -21.69 13.84
N HIS A 8 -10.34 -22.41 12.91
CA HIS A 8 -11.58 -23.14 13.10
C HIS A 8 -11.39 -24.58 12.63
N ALA A 9 -11.98 -25.52 13.36
CA ALA A 9 -12.03 -26.91 12.91
C ALA A 9 -13.03 -27.06 11.76
N LEU A 10 -12.84 -28.11 10.96
CA LEU A 10 -13.87 -28.59 10.04
C LEU A 10 -14.68 -29.69 10.73
N ASP A 11 -15.97 -29.73 10.41
CA ASP A 11 -16.89 -30.74 10.90
C ASP A 11 -16.90 -31.97 9.99
N ASP A 12 -17.23 -33.14 10.55
CA ASP A 12 -17.40 -34.40 9.82
C ASP A 12 -16.19 -34.79 8.93
N LEU A 13 -14.96 -34.45 9.35
CA LEU A 13 -13.75 -34.75 8.59
C LEU A 13 -13.57 -36.26 8.39
N LYS A 14 -13.43 -36.65 7.12
CA LYS A 14 -13.07 -38.00 6.67
C LYS A 14 -11.85 -37.91 5.77
N VAL A 15 -10.96 -38.88 5.89
CA VAL A 15 -9.74 -38.96 5.08
C VAL A 15 -9.70 -40.30 4.38
N GLU A 16 -9.66 -40.26 3.06
CA GLU A 16 -9.47 -41.42 2.20
C GLU A 16 -8.14 -41.24 1.44
N THR A 17 -7.47 -42.33 1.11
CA THR A 17 -6.20 -42.28 0.39
C THR A 17 -6.09 -43.48 -0.53
N ASP A 18 -5.50 -43.25 -1.69
CA ASP A 18 -5.00 -44.34 -2.53
C ASP A 18 -3.86 -45.13 -1.85
N GLY A 19 -3.41 -46.23 -2.46
CA GLY A 19 -2.25 -46.97 -1.95
C GLY A 19 -2.42 -47.65 -0.57
N GLY A 20 -3.64 -47.71 -0.03
CA GLY A 20 -3.98 -48.47 1.18
C GLY A 20 -3.58 -47.83 2.51
N VAL A 21 -3.23 -46.54 2.53
CA VAL A 21 -2.94 -45.80 3.77
C VAL A 21 -4.20 -45.73 4.64
N GLN A 22 -4.06 -46.02 5.92
CA GLN A 22 -5.13 -45.91 6.91
C GLN A 22 -4.93 -44.67 7.77
N TRP A 23 -6.00 -44.03 8.23
CA TRP A 23 -5.93 -42.83 9.06
C TRP A 23 -6.62 -43.03 10.40
N GLU A 24 -5.87 -42.80 11.47
CA GLU A 24 -6.37 -42.85 12.85
C GLU A 24 -6.62 -41.43 13.37
N ALA A 25 -7.89 -41.08 13.57
CA ALA A 25 -8.29 -39.78 14.11
C ALA A 25 -7.90 -39.63 15.58
N GLN A 26 -7.11 -38.61 15.89
CA GLN A 26 -6.60 -38.30 17.21
C GLN A 26 -7.56 -37.37 17.95
N LYS A 27 -8.37 -37.93 18.86
CA LYS A 27 -9.43 -37.19 19.59
C LYS A 27 -8.93 -35.99 20.39
N LYS A 28 -7.67 -36.00 20.83
CA LYS A 28 -7.11 -34.96 21.71
C LYS A 28 -6.89 -33.63 21.01
N ASP A 29 -6.48 -33.65 19.74
CA ASP A 29 -6.10 -32.44 19.00
C ASP A 29 -6.76 -32.32 17.62
N GLY A 30 -7.54 -33.31 17.20
CA GLY A 30 -8.23 -33.34 15.91
C GLY A 30 -7.30 -33.60 14.72
N SER A 31 -6.08 -34.12 14.95
CA SER A 31 -5.19 -34.56 13.89
C SER A 31 -5.51 -35.98 13.40
N PHE A 32 -4.96 -36.36 12.25
CA PHE A 32 -5.02 -37.70 11.70
C PHE A 32 -3.61 -38.27 11.63
N LEU A 33 -3.40 -39.47 12.19
CA LEU A 33 -2.13 -40.19 12.16
C LEU A 33 -2.22 -41.35 11.16
N ALA A 34 -1.29 -41.39 10.21
CA ALA A 34 -1.21 -42.42 9.20
C ALA A 34 -0.78 -43.77 9.80
N LYS A 35 -1.40 -44.84 9.33
CA LYS A 35 -1.13 -46.25 9.67
C LYS A 35 -1.10 -47.09 8.39
N GLY A 36 -0.64 -48.33 8.52
CA GLY A 36 -0.56 -49.26 7.40
C GLY A 36 0.59 -48.94 6.43
N PRO A 37 0.47 -49.35 5.14
CA PRO A 37 1.50 -49.17 4.13
C PRO A 37 1.92 -47.72 3.92
N ASN A 38 3.19 -47.51 3.53
CA ASN A 38 3.71 -46.24 3.04
C ASN A 38 4.00 -46.37 1.53
N PRO A 39 3.06 -45.99 0.65
CA PRO A 39 3.25 -46.11 -0.80
C PRO A 39 4.30 -45.11 -1.29
N ALA A 40 4.84 -45.32 -2.50
CA ALA A 40 5.80 -44.41 -3.09
C ALA A 40 5.22 -43.00 -3.26
N THR A 41 3.98 -42.91 -3.74
CA THR A 41 3.18 -41.70 -3.89
C THR A 41 1.83 -41.90 -3.22
N ALA A 42 1.15 -40.81 -2.84
CA ALA A 42 -0.20 -40.87 -2.30
C ALA A 42 -1.02 -39.61 -2.63
N THR A 43 -2.31 -39.78 -2.87
CA THR A 43 -3.30 -38.70 -2.90
C THR A 43 -4.28 -38.88 -1.75
N HIS A 44 -4.19 -38.00 -0.76
CA HIS A 44 -5.12 -37.94 0.36
C HIS A 44 -6.32 -37.07 -0.02
N THR A 45 -7.52 -37.65 -0.04
CA THR A 45 -8.78 -36.91 -0.23
C THR A 45 -9.45 -36.74 1.12
N ILE A 46 -9.51 -35.50 1.60
CA ILE A 46 -10.16 -35.11 2.83
C ILE A 46 -11.50 -34.48 2.47
N THR A 47 -12.59 -34.95 3.07
CA THR A 47 -13.91 -34.34 2.93
C THR A 47 -14.44 -33.94 4.30
N GLY A 48 -15.12 -32.80 4.37
CA GLY A 48 -15.80 -32.35 5.59
C GLY A 48 -16.85 -31.30 5.27
N LYS A 49 -17.34 -30.63 6.33
CA LYS A 49 -18.27 -29.52 6.23
C LYS A 49 -17.79 -28.33 7.04
N THR A 50 -18.32 -27.17 6.72
CA THR A 50 -18.14 -25.98 7.54
C THR A 50 -19.34 -25.06 7.46
N THR A 51 -19.61 -24.36 8.56
CA THR A 51 -20.53 -23.21 8.63
C THR A 51 -19.77 -21.91 8.90
N VAL A 52 -18.43 -21.93 8.86
CA VAL A 52 -17.59 -20.76 9.13
C VAL A 52 -17.67 -19.82 7.94
N ALA A 53 -18.26 -18.64 8.15
CA ALA A 53 -18.30 -17.59 7.14
C ALA A 53 -16.94 -16.86 7.04
N ASN A 54 -16.65 -16.31 5.85
CA ASN A 54 -15.47 -15.49 5.58
C ASN A 54 -14.14 -16.20 5.86
N VAL A 55 -14.03 -17.46 5.43
CA VAL A 55 -12.75 -18.18 5.47
C VAL A 55 -11.81 -17.52 4.47
N THR A 56 -10.62 -17.15 4.91
CA THR A 56 -9.60 -16.44 4.10
C THR A 56 -8.38 -17.31 3.81
N ALA A 57 -8.18 -18.40 4.54
CA ALA A 57 -7.09 -19.34 4.28
C ALA A 57 -7.40 -20.73 4.84
N LEU A 58 -6.65 -21.72 4.37
CA LEU A 58 -6.54 -23.03 5.01
C LEU A 58 -5.18 -23.13 5.70
N ARG A 59 -5.14 -23.76 6.87
CA ARG A 59 -3.90 -24.11 7.57
C ARG A 59 -3.76 -25.63 7.60
N LEU A 60 -2.61 -26.12 7.16
CA LEU A 60 -2.16 -27.50 7.28
C LEU A 60 -1.04 -27.54 8.31
N ASP A 61 -1.29 -28.19 9.45
CA ASP A 61 -0.25 -28.54 10.41
C ASP A 61 0.20 -29.98 10.09
N VAL A 62 1.51 -30.20 10.02
CA VAL A 62 2.13 -31.53 9.92
C VAL A 62 2.92 -31.77 11.20
N LEU A 63 2.57 -32.83 11.93
CA LEU A 63 2.93 -32.96 13.34
C LEU A 63 3.96 -34.09 13.54
N ALA A 64 4.93 -33.84 14.41
CA ALA A 64 5.84 -34.85 14.87
C ALA A 64 5.10 -35.90 15.72
N ASP A 65 5.49 -37.16 15.58
CA ASP A 65 4.93 -38.25 16.35
C ASP A 65 5.97 -39.36 16.53
N LYS A 66 6.15 -39.82 17.77
CA LYS A 66 7.16 -40.84 18.10
C LYS A 66 6.93 -42.18 17.38
N SER A 67 5.73 -42.44 16.89
CA SER A 67 5.41 -43.64 16.11
C SER A 67 5.83 -43.55 14.64
N LEU A 68 6.23 -42.37 14.16
CA LEU A 68 6.72 -42.15 12.80
C LEU A 68 8.24 -42.34 12.72
N PRO A 69 8.80 -42.74 11.55
CA PRO A 69 10.24 -42.78 11.34
C PRO A 69 10.90 -41.43 11.65
N ALA A 70 12.01 -41.46 12.39
CA ALA A 70 12.71 -40.25 12.87
C ALA A 70 11.80 -39.23 13.60
N SER A 71 10.70 -39.68 14.21
CA SER A 71 9.63 -38.84 14.80
C SER A 71 8.85 -37.96 13.82
N GLY A 72 8.94 -38.22 12.50
CA GLY A 72 8.15 -37.55 11.48
C GLY A 72 8.64 -36.14 11.12
N PRO A 73 7.75 -35.24 10.64
CA PRO A 73 6.31 -35.43 10.43
C PRO A 73 5.96 -36.29 9.18
N GLY A 74 6.95 -36.64 8.35
CA GLY A 74 6.77 -37.54 7.21
C GLY A 74 7.06 -39.01 7.52
N ARG A 75 6.83 -39.88 6.54
CA ARG A 75 6.87 -41.34 6.70
C ARG A 75 8.07 -42.02 6.04
N VAL A 76 8.92 -41.29 5.32
CA VAL A 76 10.20 -41.83 4.83
C VAL A 76 11.15 -42.06 6.01
N ALA A 77 12.15 -42.94 5.87
CA ALA A 77 13.03 -43.37 6.97
C ALA A 77 13.65 -42.23 7.81
N HIS A 78 13.94 -41.08 7.19
CA HIS A 78 14.55 -39.92 7.85
C HIS A 78 13.53 -38.84 8.30
N GLY A 79 12.23 -39.08 8.14
CA GLY A 79 11.15 -38.24 8.68
C GLY A 79 10.67 -37.11 7.77
N ASN A 80 11.20 -36.96 6.55
CA ASN A 80 10.75 -35.94 5.60
C ASN A 80 9.43 -36.30 4.89
N PHE A 81 8.77 -35.31 4.33
CA PHE A 81 7.68 -35.46 3.37
C PHE A 81 7.87 -34.50 2.21
N VAL A 82 7.16 -34.76 1.11
CA VAL A 82 7.04 -33.81 0.01
C VAL A 82 5.56 -33.73 -0.37
N LEU A 83 4.95 -32.56 -0.15
CA LEU A 83 3.59 -32.26 -0.59
C LEU A 83 3.69 -31.52 -1.91
N ASN A 84 3.18 -32.09 -2.99
CA ASN A 84 3.33 -31.50 -4.33
C ASN A 84 2.17 -30.59 -4.68
N GLU A 85 0.93 -30.99 -4.44
CA GLU A 85 -0.23 -30.20 -4.85
C GLU A 85 -1.36 -30.24 -3.80
N MET A 86 -2.02 -29.11 -3.59
CA MET A 86 -3.25 -28.98 -2.82
C MET A 86 -4.37 -28.45 -3.72
N ILE A 87 -5.43 -29.23 -3.87
CA ILE A 87 -6.65 -28.82 -4.57
C ILE A 87 -7.78 -28.73 -3.57
N VAL A 88 -8.48 -27.60 -3.54
CA VAL A 88 -9.63 -27.38 -2.65
C VAL A 88 -10.86 -27.07 -3.47
N GLU A 89 -11.93 -27.80 -3.20
CA GLU A 89 -13.23 -27.62 -3.84
C GLU A 89 -14.31 -27.50 -2.78
N VAL A 90 -15.33 -26.70 -3.08
CA VAL A 90 -16.51 -26.54 -2.22
C VAL A 90 -17.78 -26.87 -2.99
N SER A 91 -18.77 -27.43 -2.32
CA SER A 91 -20.04 -27.84 -2.93
C SER A 91 -21.20 -27.65 -1.94
N PRO A 92 -22.41 -27.30 -2.41
CA PRO A 92 -23.60 -27.31 -1.56
C PRO A 92 -24.05 -28.72 -1.16
N THR A 93 -23.63 -29.74 -1.91
CA THR A 93 -24.02 -31.15 -1.71
C THR A 93 -22.81 -32.07 -1.48
N PRO A 94 -22.97 -33.18 -0.73
CA PRO A 94 -21.86 -34.10 -0.38
C PRO A 94 -21.30 -34.89 -1.57
N ASP A 95 -22.01 -34.94 -2.69
CA ASP A 95 -21.59 -35.63 -3.91
C ASP A 95 -20.62 -34.81 -4.77
N PHE A 96 -20.42 -33.52 -4.43
CA PHE A 96 -19.59 -32.58 -5.18
C PHE A 96 -19.99 -32.45 -6.66
N ALA A 97 -21.26 -32.68 -7.00
CA ALA A 97 -21.75 -32.59 -8.38
C ALA A 97 -21.65 -31.16 -8.95
N ASN A 98 -21.84 -30.15 -8.09
CA ASN A 98 -21.70 -28.72 -8.43
C ASN A 98 -20.52 -28.10 -7.68
N ALA A 99 -19.38 -28.80 -7.69
CA ALA A 99 -18.18 -28.32 -7.01
C ALA A 99 -17.56 -27.10 -7.69
N ARG A 100 -17.14 -26.13 -6.88
CA ARG A 100 -16.33 -24.99 -7.29
C ARG A 100 -14.93 -25.13 -6.69
N LYS A 101 -13.92 -25.14 -7.56
CA LYS A 101 -12.51 -25.06 -7.12
C LYS A 101 -12.23 -23.69 -6.52
N LEU A 102 -11.51 -23.68 -5.40
CA LEU A 102 -11.01 -22.45 -4.78
C LEU A 102 -9.62 -22.12 -5.31
N ASP A 103 -9.42 -20.86 -5.68
CA ASP A 103 -8.12 -20.32 -6.06
C ASP A 103 -7.38 -19.74 -4.85
N PHE A 104 -6.06 -19.81 -4.89
CA PHE A 104 -5.19 -19.28 -3.85
C PHE A 104 -4.51 -17.97 -4.29
N ALA A 105 -4.35 -17.04 -3.35
CA ALA A 105 -3.52 -15.83 -3.53
C ALA A 105 -2.03 -16.13 -3.29
N GLY A 106 -1.73 -17.10 -2.43
CA GLY A 106 -0.38 -17.46 -2.07
C GLY A 106 -0.34 -18.43 -0.89
N ALA A 107 0.87 -18.83 -0.52
CA ALA A 107 1.09 -19.70 0.62
C ALA A 107 2.38 -19.33 1.35
N LYS A 108 2.45 -19.69 2.63
CA LYS A 108 3.66 -19.59 3.45
C LYS A 108 3.75 -20.78 4.40
N ALA A 109 4.96 -21.15 4.80
CA ALA A 109 5.20 -22.09 5.88
C ALA A 109 6.08 -21.47 6.97
N ASP A 110 6.10 -22.08 8.15
CA ASP A 110 7.08 -21.76 9.19
C ASP A 110 8.51 -22.15 8.79
N PHE A 111 8.64 -23.22 8.00
CA PHE A 111 9.90 -23.68 7.46
C PHE A 111 9.74 -24.18 6.01
N GLU A 112 10.70 -23.82 5.17
CA GLU A 112 10.76 -24.25 3.76
C GLU A 112 12.18 -24.74 3.45
N GLN A 113 12.28 -25.90 2.81
CA GLN A 113 13.56 -26.44 2.37
C GLN A 113 14.15 -25.58 1.23
N VAL A 114 15.43 -25.20 1.34
CA VAL A 114 16.04 -24.11 0.56
C VAL A 114 16.74 -24.59 -0.73
N ASP A 115 17.17 -25.86 -0.78
CA ASP A 115 18.04 -26.39 -1.85
C ASP A 115 17.35 -26.63 -3.20
N ARG A 116 16.01 -26.61 -3.21
CA ARG A 116 15.13 -26.94 -4.34
C ARG A 116 13.85 -26.11 -4.24
N PRO A 117 12.93 -26.12 -5.23
CA PRO A 117 11.66 -25.38 -5.17
C PRO A 117 10.65 -26.02 -4.19
N TRP A 118 11.10 -26.35 -2.98
CA TRP A 118 10.33 -26.99 -1.91
C TRP A 118 9.71 -25.96 -0.96
N LYS A 119 8.90 -25.06 -1.52
CA LYS A 119 8.23 -23.96 -0.82
C LYS A 119 6.72 -24.19 -0.77
N ALA A 120 6.05 -23.65 0.25
CA ALA A 120 4.60 -23.76 0.38
C ALA A 120 3.85 -23.24 -0.87
N ALA A 121 4.39 -22.21 -1.53
CA ALA A 121 3.83 -21.68 -2.78
C ALA A 121 3.81 -22.69 -3.94
N GLY A 122 4.76 -23.65 -3.97
CA GLY A 122 4.82 -24.69 -4.99
C GLY A 122 3.77 -25.78 -4.82
N VAL A 123 2.96 -25.74 -3.75
CA VAL A 123 1.84 -26.66 -3.50
C VAL A 123 0.55 -26.21 -4.22
N ILE A 124 0.52 -24.96 -4.67
CA ILE A 124 -0.68 -24.31 -5.23
C ILE A 124 -0.41 -23.69 -6.61
N ASP A 125 0.71 -24.03 -7.24
CA ASP A 125 1.11 -23.47 -8.54
C ASP A 125 0.68 -24.34 -9.73
N GLY A 126 0.13 -25.53 -9.48
CA GLY A 126 -0.39 -26.42 -10.49
C GLY A 126 0.69 -27.26 -11.17
N LYS A 127 1.88 -27.39 -10.56
CA LYS A 127 3.01 -28.16 -11.10
C LYS A 127 3.36 -29.29 -10.14
N GLU A 128 3.39 -30.50 -10.68
CA GLU A 128 3.56 -31.71 -9.86
C GLU A 128 5.01 -31.90 -9.38
N GLU A 129 5.96 -31.17 -9.97
CA GLU A 129 7.40 -31.24 -9.72
C GLU A 129 7.86 -30.29 -8.60
N THR A 130 7.03 -29.30 -8.27
CA THR A 130 7.22 -28.40 -7.14
C THR A 130 6.42 -28.89 -5.93
N GLY A 131 6.62 -28.24 -4.78
CA GLY A 131 5.90 -28.65 -3.58
C GLY A 131 6.51 -28.06 -2.33
N TRP A 132 6.15 -28.60 -1.16
CA TRP A 132 6.67 -28.24 0.15
C TRP A 132 7.35 -29.43 0.83
N ALA A 133 8.55 -29.20 1.34
CA ALA A 133 9.33 -30.16 2.11
C ALA A 133 10.09 -29.45 3.24
N ILE A 134 10.55 -30.21 4.23
CA ILE A 134 11.05 -29.65 5.50
C ILE A 134 12.48 -30.05 5.84
N ALA A 135 13.28 -30.58 4.91
CA ALA A 135 14.67 -30.92 5.24
C ALA A 135 15.51 -29.67 5.57
N PRO A 136 16.36 -29.69 6.62
CA PRO A 136 16.65 -30.82 7.52
C PRO A 136 15.88 -30.80 8.86
N GLN A 137 14.77 -30.05 8.99
CA GLN A 137 14.01 -29.86 10.23
C GLN A 137 13.09 -31.05 10.58
N PHE A 138 13.62 -32.27 10.55
CA PHE A 138 12.85 -33.47 10.91
C PHE A 138 12.53 -33.52 12.41
N GLY A 139 11.53 -34.34 12.77
CA GLY A 139 11.12 -34.60 14.15
C GLY A 139 10.46 -33.41 14.85
N LYS A 140 10.00 -32.41 14.09
CA LYS A 140 9.36 -31.18 14.57
C LYS A 140 8.00 -30.98 13.93
N ASP A 141 7.14 -30.26 14.65
CA ASP A 141 5.89 -29.76 14.11
C ASP A 141 6.18 -28.62 13.13
N HIS A 142 5.49 -28.65 11.98
CA HIS A 142 5.53 -27.60 10.98
C HIS A 142 4.13 -27.24 10.52
N TRP A 143 3.97 -26.07 9.92
CA TRP A 143 2.68 -25.63 9.40
C TRP A 143 2.83 -24.81 8.13
N ALA A 144 1.83 -24.92 7.26
CA ALA A 144 1.67 -24.09 6.09
C ALA A 144 0.27 -23.45 6.06
N ILE A 145 0.20 -22.20 5.64
CA ILE A 145 -1.04 -21.45 5.43
C ILE A 145 -1.17 -21.16 3.95
N PHE A 146 -2.35 -21.47 3.40
CA PHE A 146 -2.72 -21.29 2.00
C PHE A 146 -3.85 -20.26 1.93
N GLY A 147 -3.51 -19.03 1.58
CA GLY A 147 -4.46 -17.91 1.53
C GLY A 147 -5.33 -17.98 0.28
N LEU A 148 -6.64 -17.94 0.48
CA LEU A 148 -7.62 -17.92 -0.61
C LEU A 148 -7.55 -16.59 -1.36
N LYS A 149 -7.71 -16.65 -2.68
CA LYS A 149 -7.77 -15.46 -3.54
C LYS A 149 -8.99 -14.60 -3.24
N GLU A 150 -10.11 -15.25 -2.95
CA GLU A 150 -11.35 -14.63 -2.52
C GLU A 150 -11.82 -15.31 -1.23
N PRO A 151 -12.26 -14.55 -0.21
CA PRO A 151 -12.83 -15.15 0.98
C PRO A 151 -14.00 -16.05 0.64
N LEU A 152 -14.02 -17.25 1.19
CA LEU A 152 -15.14 -18.16 1.04
C LEU A 152 -16.31 -17.65 1.88
N ALA A 153 -17.30 -17.10 1.19
CA ALA A 153 -18.61 -16.85 1.75
C ALA A 153 -19.34 -18.19 1.93
N VAL A 154 -19.82 -18.45 3.14
CA VAL A 154 -20.61 -19.63 3.48
C VAL A 154 -21.96 -19.15 3.94
N ASP A 155 -23.02 -19.56 3.24
CA ASP A 155 -24.40 -19.35 3.64
C ASP A 155 -24.97 -20.71 4.10
N GLY A 156 -25.22 -20.84 5.40
CA GLY A 156 -25.56 -22.14 6.01
C GLY A 156 -24.34 -23.07 6.14
N SER A 157 -24.39 -24.23 5.49
CA SER A 157 -23.34 -25.25 5.54
C SER A 157 -22.88 -25.60 4.14
N VAL A 158 -21.56 -25.65 3.95
CA VAL A 158 -20.94 -26.05 2.68
C VAL A 158 -20.03 -27.26 2.90
N PHE A 159 -20.01 -28.16 1.92
CA PHE A 159 -19.09 -29.28 1.87
C PHE A 159 -17.77 -28.83 1.26
N ILE A 160 -16.66 -29.33 1.80
CA ILE A 160 -15.32 -29.03 1.32
C ILE A 160 -14.56 -30.32 1.08
N ARG A 161 -13.88 -30.40 -0.07
CA ARG A 161 -12.99 -31.49 -0.47
C ARG A 161 -11.60 -30.91 -0.67
N ILE A 162 -10.62 -31.50 0.00
CA ILE A 162 -9.22 -31.11 -0.04
C ILE A 162 -8.43 -32.33 -0.51
N GLN A 163 -7.75 -32.21 -1.64
CA GLN A 163 -6.81 -33.22 -2.11
C GLN A 163 -5.39 -32.78 -1.78
N LEU A 164 -4.65 -33.61 -1.04
CA LEU A 164 -3.21 -33.46 -0.81
C LEU A 164 -2.48 -34.50 -1.65
N ARG A 165 -1.80 -34.08 -2.71
CA ARG A 165 -1.09 -34.96 -3.63
C ARG A 165 0.40 -34.99 -3.31
N GLN A 166 0.93 -36.18 -3.09
CA GLN A 166 2.34 -36.44 -2.78
C GLN A 166 2.92 -37.35 -3.87
N LEU A 167 3.50 -36.71 -4.87
CA LEU A 167 3.90 -37.30 -6.15
C LEU A 167 5.41 -37.49 -6.28
N TYR A 168 6.19 -36.98 -5.31
CA TYR A 168 7.65 -37.09 -5.29
C TYR A 168 8.19 -38.53 -5.40
N GLY A 169 7.44 -39.52 -4.91
CA GLY A 169 7.89 -40.90 -4.86
C GLY A 169 8.70 -41.21 -3.61
N GLN A 170 9.32 -42.40 -3.59
CA GLN A 170 10.24 -42.83 -2.54
C GLN A 170 9.66 -42.69 -1.11
N GLN A 171 8.34 -42.86 -0.97
CA GLN A 171 7.67 -42.94 0.32
C GLN A 171 7.65 -41.64 1.14
N HIS A 172 7.78 -40.48 0.49
CA HIS A 172 7.75 -39.16 1.14
C HIS A 172 6.32 -38.68 1.48
N THR A 173 5.49 -39.58 1.99
CA THR A 173 4.11 -39.27 2.39
C THR A 173 4.05 -38.66 3.80
N ILE A 174 3.02 -37.88 4.09
CA ILE A 174 2.78 -37.23 5.38
C ILE A 174 2.36 -38.29 6.41
N GLY A 175 2.93 -38.20 7.61
CA GLY A 175 2.70 -39.13 8.70
C GLY A 175 1.58 -38.70 9.63
N ARG A 176 1.50 -37.42 9.98
CA ARG A 176 0.45 -36.90 10.82
C ARG A 176 0.11 -35.48 10.43
N PHE A 177 -1.18 -35.17 10.27
CA PHE A 177 -1.60 -33.83 9.92
C PHE A 177 -2.88 -33.37 10.63
N LYS A 178 -3.08 -32.07 10.67
CA LYS A 178 -4.34 -31.43 11.05
C LYS A 178 -4.68 -30.34 10.05
N LEU A 179 -5.95 -30.26 9.67
CA LEU A 179 -6.48 -29.20 8.82
C LEU A 179 -7.37 -28.26 9.64
N SER A 180 -7.16 -26.97 9.44
CA SER A 180 -7.97 -25.91 10.04
C SER A 180 -8.34 -24.86 9.00
N LEU A 181 -9.52 -24.27 9.13
CA LEU A 181 -9.92 -23.08 8.39
C LEU A 181 -9.44 -21.84 9.13
N GLN A 182 -9.09 -20.79 8.41
CA GLN A 182 -8.66 -19.53 8.99
C GLN A 182 -9.59 -18.40 8.59
N THR A 183 -9.99 -17.58 9.55
CA THR A 183 -10.67 -16.30 9.32
C THR A 183 -9.77 -15.14 9.78
N GLY A 184 -9.99 -13.95 9.21
CA GLY A 184 -9.15 -12.78 9.44
C GLY A 184 -8.12 -12.58 8.33
N ILE A 185 -7.38 -11.49 8.36
CA ILE A 185 -6.41 -11.17 7.31
C ILE A 185 -5.03 -11.61 7.77
N GLU A 186 -4.34 -12.40 6.95
CA GLU A 186 -2.91 -12.70 7.10
C GLU A 186 -2.15 -11.85 6.07
N PRO A 187 -1.63 -10.67 6.46
CA PRO A 187 -1.10 -9.68 5.53
C PRO A 187 0.03 -10.23 4.65
N SER A 188 0.82 -11.17 5.18
CA SER A 188 1.97 -11.75 4.49
C SER A 188 1.62 -12.64 3.29
N ILE A 189 0.36 -13.04 3.15
CA ILE A 189 -0.10 -13.90 2.04
C ILE A 189 -1.00 -13.12 1.08
N THR A 190 -1.90 -12.29 1.61
CA THR A 190 -2.93 -11.63 0.81
C THR A 190 -2.51 -10.30 0.23
N LEU A 191 -1.39 -9.72 0.67
CA LEU A 191 -0.93 -8.40 0.22
C LEU A 191 0.27 -8.54 -0.72
N PRO A 192 0.39 -7.67 -1.75
CA PRO A 192 1.61 -7.56 -2.52
C PRO A 192 2.85 -7.28 -1.65
N GLU A 193 4.00 -7.81 -2.05
CA GLU A 193 5.25 -7.75 -1.26
C GLU A 193 5.67 -6.30 -0.92
N ASN A 194 5.44 -5.36 -1.83
CA ASN A 194 5.70 -3.94 -1.58
C ASN A 194 4.83 -3.41 -0.42
N ILE A 195 3.55 -3.76 -0.38
CA ILE A 195 2.63 -3.34 0.68
C ILE A 195 3.00 -4.01 2.02
N GLN A 196 3.41 -5.28 2.00
CA GLN A 196 3.90 -5.96 3.19
C GLN A 196 5.11 -5.25 3.80
N LYS A 197 6.10 -4.90 2.98
CA LYS A 197 7.29 -4.14 3.42
C LYS A 197 6.92 -2.78 4.02
N LEU A 198 5.98 -2.07 3.41
CA LEU A 198 5.49 -0.79 3.94
C LEU A 198 4.77 -0.94 5.29
N LEU A 199 4.00 -2.01 5.46
CA LEU A 199 3.30 -2.27 6.72
C LEU A 199 4.24 -2.67 7.86
N ALA A 200 5.39 -3.29 7.55
CA ALA A 200 6.43 -3.62 8.52
C ALA A 200 7.13 -2.39 9.12
N VAL A 201 7.13 -1.25 8.41
CA VAL A 201 7.61 0.04 8.94
C VAL A 201 6.60 0.58 9.96
N LYS A 202 7.08 0.99 11.14
CA LYS A 202 6.24 1.59 12.19
C LYS A 202 5.54 2.85 11.68
N LEU A 203 4.31 3.08 12.14
CA LEU A 203 3.43 4.15 11.62
C LEU A 203 4.03 5.57 11.73
N ASP A 204 4.80 5.82 12.78
CA ASP A 204 5.54 7.06 13.06
C ASP A 204 6.79 7.24 12.20
N GLN A 205 7.32 6.15 11.63
CA GLN A 205 8.54 6.14 10.81
C GLN A 205 8.26 6.12 9.30
N ARG A 206 6.98 6.10 8.89
CA ARG A 206 6.60 6.07 7.47
C ARG A 206 6.77 7.44 6.81
N SER A 207 7.48 7.48 5.68
CA SER A 207 7.59 8.69 4.85
C SER A 207 6.25 9.09 4.21
N ALA A 208 6.18 10.29 3.63
CA ALA A 208 4.98 10.76 2.92
C ALA A 208 4.64 9.86 1.72
N GLU A 209 5.66 9.43 0.97
CA GLU A 209 5.54 8.55 -0.18
C GLU A 209 5.02 7.16 0.23
N GLN A 210 5.54 6.63 1.35
CA GLN A 210 5.10 5.33 1.89
C GLN A 210 3.63 5.37 2.34
N LYS A 211 3.20 6.48 2.95
CA LYS A 211 1.79 6.71 3.32
C LYS A 211 0.91 6.81 2.06
N GLN A 212 1.38 7.51 1.03
CA GLN A 212 0.65 7.62 -0.23
C GLN A 212 0.49 6.26 -0.92
N GLN A 213 1.54 5.45 -1.00
CA GLN A 213 1.46 4.11 -1.60
C GLN A 213 0.46 3.19 -0.87
N LEU A 214 0.42 3.25 0.47
CA LEU A 214 -0.58 2.50 1.25
C LEU A 214 -1.99 3.01 1.00
N LEU A 215 -2.17 4.34 0.91
CA LEU A 215 -3.46 4.96 0.63
C LEU A 215 -3.95 4.61 -0.77
N ASP A 216 -3.09 4.67 -1.78
CA ASP A 216 -3.41 4.33 -3.17
C ASP A 216 -3.84 2.87 -3.28
N TYR A 217 -3.07 1.97 -2.64
CA TYR A 217 -3.42 0.55 -2.60
C TYR A 217 -4.76 0.32 -1.90
N PHE A 218 -4.99 0.90 -0.73
CA PHE A 218 -6.26 0.77 -0.01
C PHE A 218 -7.44 1.32 -0.81
N SER A 219 -7.26 2.48 -1.46
CA SER A 219 -8.27 3.13 -2.31
C SER A 219 -8.66 2.28 -3.52
N SER A 220 -7.78 1.39 -3.98
CA SER A 220 -8.08 0.46 -5.08
C SER A 220 -8.94 -0.74 -4.67
N LEU A 221 -8.95 -1.09 -3.37
CA LEU A 221 -9.66 -2.26 -2.85
C LEU A 221 -11.12 -1.94 -2.49
N GLU A 222 -11.38 -0.72 -1.99
CA GLU A 222 -12.71 -0.33 -1.51
C GLU A 222 -13.59 0.16 -2.66
N PRO A 223 -14.80 -0.41 -2.89
CA PRO A 223 -15.61 -0.10 -4.05
C PRO A 223 -15.99 1.38 -4.21
N ALA A 224 -16.31 2.08 -3.12
CA ALA A 224 -16.69 3.49 -3.20
C ALA A 224 -15.50 4.37 -3.61
N THR A 225 -14.33 4.12 -3.01
CA THR A 225 -13.10 4.85 -3.28
C THR A 225 -12.57 4.55 -4.68
N LYS A 226 -12.64 3.30 -5.14
CA LYS A 226 -12.24 2.91 -6.50
C LYS A 226 -12.99 3.69 -7.57
N ASN A 227 -14.30 3.90 -7.37
CA ASN A 227 -15.12 4.70 -8.29
C ASN A 227 -14.72 6.18 -8.27
N LEU A 228 -14.45 6.75 -7.08
CA LEU A 228 -14.01 8.14 -6.94
C LEU A 228 -12.62 8.38 -7.56
N VAL A 229 -11.67 7.45 -7.36
CA VAL A 229 -10.34 7.52 -7.98
C VAL A 229 -10.45 7.48 -9.50
N LYS A 230 -11.31 6.60 -10.04
CA LYS A 230 -11.57 6.55 -11.49
C LYS A 230 -12.13 7.88 -12.00
N GLN A 231 -13.10 8.48 -11.30
CA GLN A 231 -13.64 9.79 -11.66
C GLN A 231 -12.57 10.89 -11.61
N LEU A 232 -11.71 10.89 -10.58
CA LEU A 232 -10.61 11.84 -10.45
C LEU A 232 -9.63 11.71 -11.62
N ASP A 233 -9.25 10.49 -12.00
CA ASP A 233 -8.34 10.24 -13.12
C ASP A 233 -8.96 10.64 -14.46
N ASP A 234 -10.26 10.38 -14.65
CA ASP A 234 -10.99 10.81 -15.85
C ASP A 234 -11.08 12.35 -15.92
N LEU A 235 -11.22 13.05 -14.79
CA LEU A 235 -11.19 14.51 -14.72
C LEU A 235 -9.77 15.06 -15.00
N LYS A 236 -8.72 14.45 -14.43
CA LYS A 236 -7.33 14.84 -14.69
C LYS A 236 -6.96 14.68 -16.17
N LYS A 237 -7.42 13.62 -16.83
CA LYS A 237 -7.22 13.43 -18.27
C LYS A 237 -7.92 14.50 -19.12
N LYS A 238 -9.02 15.08 -18.60
CA LYS A 238 -9.75 16.19 -19.23
C LYS A 238 -9.17 17.56 -18.87
N GLU A 239 -8.23 17.62 -17.92
CA GLU A 239 -7.58 18.87 -17.54
C GLU A 239 -6.76 19.36 -18.73
N SER A 240 -7.05 20.58 -19.18
CA SER A 240 -6.23 21.21 -20.22
C SER A 240 -4.83 21.43 -19.67
N PRO A 241 -3.76 21.20 -20.48
CA PRO A 241 -2.40 21.46 -20.03
C PRO A 241 -2.31 22.89 -19.48
N LYS A 242 -1.74 23.04 -18.28
CA LYS A 242 -1.55 24.35 -17.67
C LYS A 242 -0.77 25.21 -18.67
N PRO A 243 -1.24 26.43 -18.98
CA PRO A 243 -0.53 27.27 -19.93
C PRO A 243 0.86 27.56 -19.38
N GLU A 244 1.89 26.99 -20.00
CA GLU A 244 3.28 27.35 -19.74
C GLU A 244 3.52 28.73 -20.34
N LEU A 245 3.14 29.77 -19.59
CA LEU A 245 3.45 31.13 -19.96
C LEU A 245 4.94 31.37 -19.72
N THR A 246 5.73 31.43 -20.80
CA THR A 246 7.09 31.94 -20.73
C THR A 246 7.03 33.46 -20.55
N VAL A 247 6.88 33.90 -19.31
CA VAL A 247 6.94 35.33 -18.96
C VAL A 247 8.38 35.73 -18.65
N ARG A 248 8.87 36.79 -19.30
CA ARG A 248 10.12 37.43 -18.89
C ARG A 248 9.88 38.12 -17.54
N VAL A 249 10.39 37.53 -16.48
CA VAL A 249 10.37 38.16 -15.16
C VAL A 249 11.54 39.15 -15.09
N VAL A 250 11.25 40.44 -14.98
CA VAL A 250 12.27 41.45 -14.69
C VAL A 250 12.44 41.52 -13.17
N LEU A 251 13.54 40.97 -12.67
CA LEU A 251 13.91 41.05 -11.26
C LEU A 251 14.85 42.25 -11.03
N GLN A 252 14.69 42.92 -9.89
CA GLN A 252 15.65 43.91 -9.43
C GLN A 252 16.99 43.23 -9.16
N ARG A 253 18.10 43.82 -9.64
CA ARG A 253 19.44 43.32 -9.34
C ARG A 253 19.74 43.59 -7.86
N THR A 254 19.85 42.52 -7.08
CA THR A 254 20.21 42.57 -5.67
C THR A 254 21.73 42.46 -5.45
N LYS A 255 22.46 41.91 -6.42
CA LYS A 255 23.93 41.88 -6.45
C LYS A 255 24.42 42.94 -7.45
N ASP A 256 25.34 43.79 -7.00
CA ASP A 256 25.95 44.88 -7.77
C ASP A 256 24.93 45.80 -8.48
N PRO A 257 24.11 46.55 -7.71
CA PRO A 257 23.18 47.50 -8.30
C PRO A 257 23.94 48.52 -9.16
N ARG A 258 23.36 48.91 -10.29
CA ARG A 258 23.96 49.95 -11.15
C ARG A 258 23.98 51.27 -10.39
N LYS A 259 25.18 51.78 -10.16
CA LYS A 259 25.39 53.11 -9.59
C LYS A 259 25.04 54.18 -10.62
N THR A 260 24.36 55.23 -10.17
CA THR A 260 24.03 56.42 -10.97
C THR A 260 24.54 57.63 -10.22
N PHE A 261 25.00 58.68 -10.91
CA PHE A 261 25.63 59.85 -10.31
C PHE A 261 24.99 61.14 -10.82
N VAL A 262 25.14 62.23 -10.07
CA VAL A 262 24.68 63.57 -10.49
C VAL A 262 25.58 64.12 -11.60
N PHE A 263 25.00 64.79 -12.58
CA PHE A 263 25.74 65.43 -13.69
C PHE A 263 25.75 66.95 -13.52
N ARG A 264 26.84 67.59 -13.98
CA ARG A 264 26.87 69.05 -14.09
C ARG A 264 25.98 69.48 -15.25
N ARG A 265 25.27 70.60 -15.08
CA ARG A 265 24.40 71.13 -16.14
C ARG A 265 25.22 71.45 -17.39
N GLY A 266 24.89 70.80 -18.50
CA GLY A 266 25.57 70.98 -19.79
C GLY A 266 26.77 70.05 -20.02
N GLU A 267 27.17 69.24 -19.04
CA GLU A 267 28.26 68.28 -19.15
C GLU A 267 27.75 66.87 -18.81
N PHE A 268 27.56 66.05 -19.84
CA PHE A 268 26.98 64.71 -19.76
C PHE A 268 28.04 63.59 -19.79
N LEU A 269 29.27 63.88 -20.19
CA LEU A 269 30.32 62.86 -20.32
C LEU A 269 31.04 62.60 -19.00
N GLU A 270 31.04 63.57 -18.08
CA GLU A 270 31.74 63.50 -16.80
C GLU A 270 30.76 63.57 -15.61
N PRO A 271 30.23 62.43 -15.13
CA PRO A 271 29.43 62.41 -13.91
C PRO A 271 30.25 62.80 -12.69
N LEU A 272 29.59 63.43 -11.71
CA LEU A 272 30.17 63.69 -10.40
C LEU A 272 30.23 62.38 -9.59
N THR A 273 31.32 61.63 -9.70
CA THR A 273 31.50 60.32 -9.04
C THR A 273 31.44 60.38 -7.51
N GLU A 274 31.54 61.57 -6.93
CA GLU A 274 31.37 61.84 -5.50
C GLU A 274 29.90 61.93 -5.07
N GLN A 275 28.97 62.11 -6.01
CA GLN A 275 27.53 62.29 -5.75
C GLN A 275 26.74 61.13 -6.35
N GLU A 276 26.76 59.98 -5.68
CA GLU A 276 25.96 58.82 -6.03
C GLU A 276 24.47 59.08 -5.72
N VAL A 277 23.60 58.80 -6.70
CA VAL A 277 22.15 58.85 -6.55
C VAL A 277 21.69 57.51 -6.00
N VAL A 278 21.22 57.53 -4.75
CA VAL A 278 20.56 56.39 -4.12
C VAL A 278 19.04 56.52 -4.25
N PRO A 279 18.28 55.42 -4.28
CA PRO A 279 16.83 55.43 -4.15
C PRO A 279 16.43 56.09 -2.84
N ALA A 280 16.04 57.36 -2.94
CA ALA A 280 15.56 58.19 -1.86
C ALA A 280 14.42 59.06 -2.40
N GLY A 281 13.50 59.46 -1.53
CA GLY A 281 12.49 60.46 -1.85
C GLY A 281 13.13 61.83 -2.11
N PHE A 282 12.32 62.78 -2.59
CA PHE A 282 12.75 64.17 -2.63
C PHE A 282 13.05 64.68 -1.21
N SER A 283 14.13 65.45 -1.01
CA SER A 283 14.51 65.99 0.30
C SER A 283 13.45 66.91 0.91
N THR A 284 12.52 67.42 0.10
CA THR A 284 11.37 68.23 0.52
C THR A 284 10.18 67.40 1.01
N LEU A 285 10.23 66.09 0.88
CA LEU A 285 9.19 65.15 1.28
C LEU A 285 9.68 64.28 2.46
N PRO A 286 8.78 63.64 3.21
CA PRO A 286 9.18 62.71 4.26
C PRO A 286 10.14 61.65 3.72
N PRO A 287 11.16 61.27 4.50
CA PRO A 287 12.13 60.29 4.06
C PRO A 287 11.47 58.92 3.90
N MET A 288 11.83 58.23 2.83
CA MET A 288 11.45 56.83 2.62
C MET A 288 12.43 55.93 3.35
N THR A 289 11.91 55.07 4.22
CA THR A 289 12.72 54.09 4.95
C THR A 289 12.56 52.70 4.32
N PRO A 290 13.67 51.96 4.10
CA PRO A 290 13.59 50.57 3.69
C PRO A 290 12.88 49.73 4.76
N ARG A 291 12.05 48.78 4.34
CA ARG A 291 11.32 47.89 5.29
C ARG A 291 12.20 46.88 6.02
N ASP A 292 13.37 46.57 5.49
CA ASP A 292 14.32 45.62 6.07
C ASP A 292 15.64 46.33 6.31
N GLU A 293 16.03 46.47 7.58
CA GLU A 293 17.28 47.12 7.99
C GLU A 293 18.53 46.46 7.37
N LYS A 294 18.42 45.19 6.93
CA LYS A 294 19.49 44.48 6.22
C LYS A 294 19.62 44.90 4.76
N THR A 295 18.58 45.51 4.19
CA THR A 295 18.59 46.02 2.82
C THR A 295 18.98 47.49 2.87
N ALA A 296 20.23 47.79 2.54
CA ALA A 296 20.78 49.16 2.66
C ALA A 296 20.09 50.22 1.79
N MET A 297 19.20 49.84 0.86
CA MET A 297 18.55 50.72 -0.11
C MET A 297 17.07 50.39 -0.22
N ALA A 298 16.21 51.41 -0.29
CA ALA A 298 14.77 51.24 -0.49
C ALA A 298 14.47 50.66 -1.88
N ASP A 299 13.44 49.81 -1.97
CA ASP A 299 13.03 49.19 -3.22
C ASP A 299 11.64 49.64 -3.72
N ARG A 300 11.20 49.08 -4.85
CA ARG A 300 9.91 49.47 -5.47
C ARG A 300 8.71 49.24 -4.57
N LEU A 301 8.76 48.23 -3.69
CA LEU A 301 7.68 47.96 -2.76
C LEU A 301 7.75 48.92 -1.56
N ASP A 302 8.94 49.41 -1.18
CA ASP A 302 9.06 50.48 -0.18
C ASP A 302 8.46 51.79 -0.70
N LEU A 303 8.76 52.15 -1.96
CA LEU A 303 8.12 53.29 -2.64
C LEU A 303 6.59 53.13 -2.71
N ALA A 304 6.11 51.94 -3.07
CA ALA A 304 4.67 51.70 -3.18
C ALA A 304 3.96 51.85 -1.83
N ARG A 305 4.58 51.41 -0.73
CA ARG A 305 4.06 51.57 0.63
C ARG A 305 4.11 53.02 1.10
N TRP A 306 5.19 53.71 0.80
CA TRP A 306 5.35 55.14 1.10
C TRP A 306 4.27 55.97 0.39
N LEU A 307 4.05 55.76 -0.91
CA LEU A 307 3.01 56.49 -1.68
C LEU A 307 1.57 56.36 -1.15
N VAL A 308 1.26 55.29 -0.43
CA VAL A 308 -0.08 55.02 0.13
C VAL A 308 -0.10 55.09 1.66
N SER A 309 0.99 55.56 2.27
CA SER A 309 1.10 55.66 3.72
C SER A 309 0.12 56.72 4.24
N PRO A 310 -0.66 56.40 5.29
CA PRO A 310 -1.55 57.37 5.91
C PRO A 310 -0.81 58.50 6.66
N GLU A 311 0.50 58.36 6.87
CA GLU A 311 1.32 59.33 7.63
C GLU A 311 1.99 60.41 6.75
N ASP A 312 1.87 60.36 5.42
CA ASP A 312 2.49 61.33 4.50
C ASP A 312 1.57 62.54 4.19
N PRO A 313 2.12 63.75 3.95
CA PRO A 313 1.34 64.98 3.83
C PRO A 313 0.39 64.97 2.60
N PRO A 314 -0.80 65.62 2.70
CA PRO A 314 -1.91 65.50 1.73
C PRO A 314 -1.66 66.08 0.32
N SER A 315 -0.44 66.50 -0.01
CA SER A 315 -0.09 67.05 -1.32
C SER A 315 0.13 65.97 -2.40
N MET A 316 0.46 64.72 -2.06
CA MET A 316 0.64 63.65 -3.05
C MET A 316 -0.66 62.92 -3.42
N THR A 317 -1.63 62.84 -2.51
CA THR A 317 -2.97 62.30 -2.80
C THR A 317 -3.80 63.22 -3.69
N SER A 318 -3.51 64.52 -3.71
CA SER A 318 -4.24 65.52 -4.53
C SER A 318 -3.72 65.62 -5.98
N ALA A 319 -2.46 65.26 -6.27
CA ALA A 319 -1.94 65.26 -7.65
C ALA A 319 -2.44 64.07 -8.51
N SER A 320 -2.75 62.93 -7.88
CA SER A 320 -3.43 61.79 -8.53
C SER A 320 -4.90 62.12 -8.88
N ALA A 321 -5.53 63.00 -8.11
CA ALA A 321 -6.93 63.38 -8.31
C ALA A 321 -7.15 64.32 -9.52
N ALA A 322 -6.11 65.02 -10.00
CA ALA A 322 -6.24 66.03 -11.05
C ALA A 322 -6.12 65.49 -12.49
N ASN A 323 -5.58 64.28 -12.72
CA ASN A 323 -5.40 63.73 -14.07
C ASN A 323 -5.98 62.32 -14.30
N GLY A 324 -6.90 61.88 -13.44
CA GLY A 324 -7.47 60.53 -13.46
C GLY A 324 -8.98 60.47 -13.65
N ARG A 325 -9.61 61.43 -14.34
CA ARG A 325 -11.05 61.40 -14.69
C ARG A 325 -11.41 60.32 -15.74
N LEU A 326 -10.55 59.31 -15.92
CA LEU A 326 -10.70 58.19 -16.85
C LEU A 326 -10.58 56.81 -16.18
N ILE A 327 -10.34 56.72 -14.86
CA ILE A 327 -10.30 55.43 -14.12
C ILE A 327 -11.18 55.50 -12.88
N ARG A 328 -12.46 55.87 -13.04
CA ARG A 328 -13.48 55.76 -11.97
C ARG A 328 -14.61 54.78 -12.28
N ASN A 329 -14.50 53.96 -13.34
CA ASN A 329 -15.55 53.00 -13.70
C ASN A 329 -15.19 51.50 -13.57
N CYS A 330 -14.03 51.11 -13.02
CA CYS A 330 -13.69 49.68 -12.91
C CYS A 330 -13.44 49.13 -11.50
N SER A 331 -13.57 49.92 -10.43
CA SER A 331 -13.21 49.45 -9.06
C SER A 331 -14.32 49.52 -8.02
N ILE A 332 -15.56 49.89 -8.41
CA ILE A 332 -16.73 49.87 -7.51
C ILE A 332 -17.66 48.65 -7.74
N GLY A 333 -17.40 47.83 -8.78
CA GLY A 333 -18.24 46.66 -9.12
C GLY A 333 -17.91 45.33 -8.43
N TRP A 334 -16.84 45.23 -7.62
CA TRP A 334 -16.36 43.92 -7.14
C TRP A 334 -16.34 43.72 -5.61
N ARG A 335 -16.78 44.71 -4.82
CA ARG A 335 -16.87 44.57 -3.35
C ARG A 335 -18.29 44.43 -2.79
N ARG A 336 -19.32 44.30 -3.65
CA ARG A 336 -20.73 44.11 -3.22
C ARG A 336 -21.36 42.75 -3.55
N SER A 337 -20.62 41.81 -4.13
CA SER A 337 -21.18 40.51 -4.58
C SER A 337 -20.69 39.28 -3.82
N LEU A 338 -20.03 39.45 -2.66
CA LEU A 338 -19.49 38.34 -1.86
C LEU A 338 -20.04 38.26 -0.42
N TRP A 339 -21.10 39.02 -0.11
CA TRP A 339 -21.74 39.05 1.22
C TRP A 339 -23.28 38.97 1.16
N ALA A 340 -23.83 38.31 0.14
CA ALA A 340 -25.28 38.20 -0.05
C ALA A 340 -25.79 36.77 -0.32
N ASN A 341 -25.09 35.72 0.12
CA ASN A 341 -25.60 34.33 0.04
C ASN A 341 -25.08 33.45 1.19
N LEU A 342 -25.28 33.91 2.43
CA LEU A 342 -25.26 33.07 3.64
C LEU A 342 -26.25 33.68 4.65
N GLU A 343 -27.54 33.44 4.38
CA GLU A 343 -28.58 33.20 5.39
C GLU A 343 -29.25 31.87 5.05
#